data_AF-A0A9D2JHH0-F1
#
_entry.id   AF-A0A9D2JHH0-F1
#
_cell.length_a   1.000
_cell.length_b   1.000
_cell.length_c   1.000
_cell.angle_alpha   90.00
_cell.angle_beta   90.00
_cell.angle_gamma   90.00
#
_symmetry.space_group_name_H-M   'P 1'
#
loop_
_entity.id
_entity.type
_entity.pdbx_description
1 polymer ?
#
loop_
_entity_poly.entity_id
_entity_poly.type
_entity_poly.pdbx_seq_one_letter_code
_entity_poly.pdbx_strand_id
1 'polypeptide(L)'
;MTAADFTNLHLQYKSQQAEGEVPAAIEHDFEAGRMVDHYYVTPSPAFWADEGVQSLGQVAGILFLQQPDGAPWKILVHEPAMIREVIFEMPEEEFRQMLAASGVILPGEPGFVPPQ
;
A
#
# COMPACT_ATOMS: atom_id res chain seq x y z
N MET A 1 2.76 -10.46 -3.86
CA MET A 1 1.83 -9.52 -4.52
C MET A 1 2.60 -8.72 -5.56
N THR A 2 1.92 -8.28 -6.60
CA THR A 2 2.47 -7.55 -7.76
C THR A 2 1.86 -6.16 -7.86
N ALA A 3 2.44 -5.30 -8.69
CA ALA A 3 1.88 -3.98 -8.98
C ALA A 3 0.44 -4.06 -9.51
N ALA A 4 0.14 -5.09 -10.32
CA ALA A 4 -1.18 -5.28 -10.91
C ALA A 4 -2.29 -5.57 -9.89
N ASP A 5 -1.92 -5.95 -8.66
CA ASP A 5 -2.88 -6.18 -7.58
C ASP A 5 -3.42 -4.88 -6.98
N PHE A 6 -2.77 -3.74 -7.23
CA PHE A 6 -3.09 -2.46 -6.63
C PHE A 6 -3.04 -1.34 -7.66
N THR A 7 -4.15 -0.64 -7.83
CA THR A 7 -4.28 0.45 -8.81
C THR A 7 -4.83 1.70 -8.15
N ASN A 8 -4.68 2.84 -8.82
CA ASN A 8 -5.27 4.12 -8.41
C ASN A 8 -4.94 4.48 -6.95
N LEU A 9 -3.64 4.51 -6.61
CA LEU A 9 -3.20 4.95 -5.29
C LEU A 9 -3.25 6.49 -5.19
N HIS A 10 -4.01 7.05 -4.24
CA HIS A 10 -4.07 8.50 -4.04
C HIS A 10 -4.24 8.89 -2.57
N LEU A 11 -3.78 10.08 -2.20
CA LEU A 11 -3.68 10.53 -0.81
C LEU A 11 -5.05 10.70 -0.14
N GLN A 12 -5.25 10.14 1.07
CA GLN A 12 -6.55 10.16 1.76
C GLN A 12 -7.00 11.58 2.12
N TYR A 13 -6.13 12.42 2.69
CA TYR A 13 -6.55 13.74 3.18
C TYR A 13 -6.81 14.76 2.05
N LYS A 14 -6.53 14.40 0.79
CA LYS A 14 -6.89 15.18 -0.41
C LYS A 14 -8.08 14.58 -1.16
N SER A 15 -8.73 13.54 -0.62
CA SER A 15 -9.71 12.75 -1.37
C SER A 15 -10.83 12.22 -0.47
N GLN A 16 -11.92 11.84 -1.11
CA GLN A 16 -12.96 11.02 -0.49
C GLN A 16 -12.79 9.59 -1.00
N GLN A 17 -12.97 8.60 -0.13
CA GLN A 17 -12.93 7.19 -0.52
C GLN A 17 -14.02 6.91 -1.57
N ALA A 18 -13.62 6.31 -2.69
CA ALA A 18 -14.54 5.81 -3.71
C ALA A 18 -14.98 4.36 -3.41
N GLU A 19 -16.03 3.92 -4.10
CA GLU A 19 -16.50 2.54 -3.98
C GLU A 19 -15.42 1.56 -4.47
N GLY A 20 -15.16 0.50 -3.69
CA GLY A 20 -14.15 -0.51 -4.00
C GLY A 20 -12.73 -0.14 -3.56
N GLU A 21 -12.49 1.09 -3.10
CA GLU A 21 -11.22 1.48 -2.50
C GLU A 21 -11.08 0.97 -1.07
N VAL A 22 -9.85 0.73 -0.66
CA VAL A 22 -9.47 0.32 0.68
C VAL A 22 -8.51 1.35 1.26
N PRO A 23 -8.62 1.73 2.55
CA PRO A 23 -7.61 2.51 3.22
C PRO A 23 -6.26 1.81 3.19
N ALA A 24 -5.21 2.54 2.82
CA ALA A 24 -3.85 2.05 2.81
C ALA A 24 -2.89 3.03 3.48
N ALA A 25 -1.74 2.54 3.93
CA ALA A 25 -0.63 3.37 4.33
C ALA A 25 0.68 2.84 3.75
N ILE A 26 1.57 3.75 3.38
CA ILE A 26 2.94 3.43 2.97
C ILE A 26 3.87 3.91 4.08
N GLU A 27 4.59 2.98 4.69
CA GLU A 27 5.65 3.26 5.64
C GLU A 27 7.00 3.19 4.91
N HIS A 28 7.64 4.35 4.76
CA HIS A 28 8.96 4.47 4.17
C HIS A 28 9.99 4.68 5.29
N ASP A 29 11.04 3.86 5.26
CA ASP A 29 12.15 3.90 6.21
C ASP A 29 13.21 4.91 5.73
N PHE A 30 13.61 5.81 6.62
CA PHE A 30 14.74 6.72 6.44
C PHE A 30 15.75 6.51 7.57
N GLU A 31 16.99 6.94 7.36
CA GLU A 31 18.04 6.85 8.40
C GLU A 31 17.63 7.57 9.71
N ALA A 32 16.92 8.71 9.58
CA ALA A 32 16.49 9.53 10.70
C ALA A 32 15.14 9.09 11.34
N GLY A 33 14.53 8.01 10.85
CA GLY A 33 13.24 7.52 11.33
C GLY A 33 12.31 7.10 10.21
N ARG A 34 11.03 6.94 10.53
CA ARG A 34 10.01 6.47 9.59
C ARG A 34 9.05 7.57 9.26
N MET A 35 8.51 7.51 8.05
CA MET A 35 7.43 8.38 7.66
C MET A 35 6.33 7.57 6.99
N VAL A 36 5.10 7.91 7.36
CA VAL A 36 3.90 7.18 6.97
C VAL A 36 2.95 8.16 6.32
N ASP A 37 2.58 7.87 5.07
CA ASP A 37 1.51 8.57 4.37
C ASP A 37 0.31 7.65 4.15
N HIS A 38 -0.89 8.23 4.17
CA HIS A 38 -2.14 7.50 4.07
C HIS A 38 -2.78 7.71 2.70
N TYR A 39 -3.21 6.61 2.08
CA TYR A 39 -3.76 6.54 0.74
C TYR A 39 -5.09 5.79 0.70
N TYR A 40 -5.90 6.04 -0.32
CA TYR A 40 -6.84 5.04 -0.80
C TYR A 40 -6.19 4.30 -1.96
N VAL A 41 -6.42 3.00 -2.03
CA VAL A 41 -5.95 2.14 -3.11
C VAL A 41 -7.13 1.33 -3.63
N THR A 42 -7.16 1.04 -4.92
CA THR A 42 -8.12 0.13 -5.54
C THR A 42 -7.48 -1.24 -5.75
N PRO A 43 -7.81 -2.25 -4.93
CA PRO A 43 -7.30 -3.60 -5.13
C PRO A 43 -7.96 -4.27 -6.35
N SER A 44 -7.18 -5.06 -7.08
CA SER A 44 -7.64 -5.74 -8.28
C SER A 44 -8.55 -6.95 -7.96
N PRO A 45 -9.28 -7.50 -8.95
CA PRO A 45 -9.98 -8.76 -8.77
C PRO A 45 -9.08 -9.94 -8.36
N ALA A 46 -7.80 -9.94 -8.77
CA ALA A 46 -6.86 -10.99 -8.40
C ALA A 46 -6.50 -10.92 -6.91
N PHE A 47 -6.33 -9.72 -6.36
CA PHE A 47 -6.18 -9.51 -4.92
C PHE A 47 -7.35 -10.12 -4.13
N TRP A 48 -8.58 -9.86 -4.56
CA TRP A 48 -9.78 -10.40 -3.89
C TRP A 48 -9.97 -11.92 -4.08
N ALA A 49 -9.34 -12.49 -5.11
CA ALA A 49 -9.36 -13.92 -5.38
C ALA A 49 -8.32 -14.70 -4.55
N ASP A 50 -7.38 -14.03 -3.90
CA ASP A 50 -6.36 -14.66 -3.06
C ASP A 50 -6.97 -15.35 -1.83
N GLU A 51 -6.59 -16.61 -1.60
CA GLU A 51 -7.15 -17.43 -0.51
C GLU A 51 -6.86 -16.84 0.88
N GLY A 52 -5.67 -16.24 1.05
CA GLY A 52 -5.30 -15.56 2.28
C GLY A 52 -6.20 -14.36 2.54
N VAL A 53 -6.39 -13.50 1.54
CA VAL A 53 -7.29 -12.35 1.63
C VAL A 53 -8.73 -12.79 1.93
N GLN A 54 -9.24 -13.83 1.25
CA GLN A 54 -10.58 -14.35 1.50
C GLN A 54 -10.76 -14.91 2.92
N SER A 55 -9.71 -15.49 3.51
CA SER A 55 -9.76 -16.02 4.87
C SER A 55 -10.05 -14.96 5.95
N LEU A 56 -9.77 -13.68 5.65
CA LEU A 56 -10.06 -12.56 6.55
C LEU A 56 -11.56 -12.24 6.62
N GLY A 57 -12.35 -12.61 5.60
CA GLY A 57 -13.78 -12.32 5.48
C GLY A 57 -14.08 -10.87 5.08
N GLN A 58 -13.40 -9.90 5.70
CA GLN A 58 -13.42 -8.50 5.29
C GLN A 58 -12.02 -7.90 5.43
N VAL A 59 -11.63 -7.06 4.47
CA VAL A 59 -10.41 -6.24 4.55
C VAL A 59 -10.77 -4.85 5.04
N ALA A 60 -10.03 -4.35 6.03
CA ALA A 60 -10.19 -3.00 6.57
C ALA A 60 -9.05 -2.06 6.18
N GLY A 61 -7.87 -2.60 5.91
CA GLY A 61 -6.73 -1.79 5.50
C GLY A 61 -5.56 -2.60 4.97
N ILE A 62 -4.66 -1.90 4.30
CA ILE A 62 -3.46 -2.44 3.67
C ILE A 62 -2.24 -1.59 4.08
N LEU A 63 -1.19 -2.20 4.60
CA LEU A 63 0.06 -1.51 4.92
C LEU A 63 1.16 -1.99 3.98
N PHE A 64 1.80 -1.05 3.29
CA PHE A 64 3.01 -1.28 2.50
C PHE A 64 4.21 -0.85 3.34
N LEU A 65 5.00 -1.81 3.80
CA LEU A 65 6.13 -1.57 4.70
C LEU A 65 7.46 -1.79 3.97
N GLN A 66 8.27 -0.73 3.88
CA GLN A 66 9.62 -0.86 3.36
C GLN A 66 10.42 -1.80 4.26
N GLN A 67 11.25 -2.65 3.65
CA GLN A 67 12.15 -3.50 4.41
C GLN A 67 13.60 -3.02 4.22
N PRO A 68 14.49 -3.25 5.22
CA PRO A 68 15.90 -2.89 5.11
C PRO A 68 16.60 -3.53 3.92
N ASP A 69 17.73 -2.93 3.52
CA ASP A 69 18.68 -3.49 2.55
C ASP A 69 18.09 -3.83 1.17
N GLY A 70 16.99 -3.16 0.80
CA GLY A 70 16.31 -3.38 -0.48
C GLY A 70 15.57 -4.73 -0.56
N ALA A 71 15.31 -5.35 0.59
CA ALA A 71 14.45 -6.53 0.66
C ALA A 71 13.03 -6.20 0.14
N PRO A 72 12.28 -7.20 -0.34
CA PRO A 72 10.90 -7.00 -0.79
C PRO A 72 10.05 -6.29 0.26
N TRP A 73 9.19 -5.37 -0.17
CA TRP A 73 8.20 -4.72 0.67
C TRP A 73 7.28 -5.76 1.28
N LYS A 74 6.90 -5.56 2.54
CA LYS A 74 5.85 -6.35 3.18
C LYS A 74 4.51 -5.68 2.99
N ILE A 75 3.54 -6.44 2.49
CA ILE A 75 2.16 -6.00 2.32
C ILE A 75 1.32 -6.69 3.37
N LEU A 76 0.90 -5.96 4.39
CA LEU A 76 0.06 -6.47 5.46
C LEU A 76 -1.39 -6.12 5.15
N VAL A 77 -2.24 -7.14 5.06
CA VAL A 77 -3.68 -6.99 4.85
C VAL A 77 -4.37 -7.43 6.12
N HIS A 78 -5.19 -6.57 6.72
CA HIS A 78 -5.81 -6.85 8.01
C HIS A 78 -7.33 -6.71 7.98
N GLU A 79 -7.98 -7.47 8.86
CA GLU A 79 -9.42 -7.36 9.11
C GLU A 79 -9.75 -6.24 10.12
N PRO A 80 -11.01 -5.77 10.20
CA PRO A 80 -11.38 -4.60 11.00
C PRO A 80 -11.01 -4.64 12.50
N ALA A 81 -11.00 -5.83 13.11
CA ALA A 81 -10.63 -5.98 14.52
C ALA A 81 -9.11 -6.01 14.74
N MET A 82 -8.30 -6.01 13.68
CA MET A 82 -6.82 -6.06 13.72
C MET A 82 -6.25 -7.31 14.42
N ILE A 83 -7.02 -8.38 14.53
CA ILE A 83 -6.62 -9.64 15.19
C ILE A 83 -5.96 -10.57 14.18
N ARG A 84 -6.44 -10.57 12.95
CA ARG A 84 -5.91 -11.40 11.86
C ARG A 84 -5.32 -10.53 10.77
N GLU A 85 -4.18 -10.98 10.26
CA GLU A 85 -3.50 -10.37 9.13
C GLU A 85 -2.93 -11.44 8.21
N VAL A 86 -2.81 -11.09 6.94
CA VAL A 86 -2.06 -11.85 5.95
C VAL A 86 -0.94 -10.97 5.44
N ILE A 87 0.25 -11.58 5.34
CA ILE A 87 1.47 -10.89 4.95
C ILE A 87 1.91 -11.43 3.60
N PHE A 88 2.13 -10.53 2.66
CA PHE A 88 2.73 -10.85 1.37
C PHE A 88 4.05 -10.11 1.21
N GLU A 89 4.88 -10.61 0.30
CA GLU A 89 6.04 -9.89 -0.19
C GLU A 89 5.74 -9.29 -1.56
N MET A 90 6.26 -8.09 -1.79
CA MET A 90 6.24 -7.40 -3.09
C MET A 90 7.66 -6.93 -3.42
N PRO A 91 8.25 -7.38 -4.54
CA PRO A 91 9.55 -6.88 -4.98
C PRO A 91 9.57 -5.36 -5.12
N GLU A 92 10.73 -4.74 -4.87
CA GLU A 92 10.93 -3.29 -5.03
C GLU A 92 10.47 -2.81 -6.42
N GLU A 93 10.81 -3.53 -7.49
CA GLU A 93 10.43 -3.15 -8.85
C GLU A 93 8.91 -3.09 -9.05
N GLU A 94 8.18 -4.05 -8.50
CA GLU A 94 6.70 -4.09 -8.54
C GLU A 94 6.12 -2.91 -7.75
N PHE A 95 6.66 -2.63 -6.56
CA PHE A 95 6.22 -1.49 -5.77
C PHE A 95 6.45 -0.16 -6.51
N ARG A 96 7.61 0.00 -7.16
CA ARG A 96 7.91 1.19 -7.99
C ARG A 96 6.96 1.32 -9.17
N GLN A 97 6.62 0.21 -9.84
CA GLN A 97 5.66 0.20 -10.94
C GLN A 97 4.26 0.64 -10.47
N MET A 98 3.81 0.19 -9.30
CA MET A 98 2.53 0.60 -8.69
C MET A 98 2.48 2.12 -8.44
N LEU A 99 3.53 2.68 -7.85
CA LEU A 99 3.63 4.12 -7.60
C LEU A 99 3.60 4.93 -8.89
N ALA A 100 4.40 4.51 -9.88
CA ALA A 100 4.47 5.18 -11.18
C ALA A 100 3.12 5.15 -11.92
N ALA A 101 2.41 4.01 -11.89
CA ALA A 101 1.09 3.87 -12.49
C ALA A 101 0.03 4.80 -11.85
N SER A 102 0.24 5.16 -10.57
CA SER A 102 -0.65 6.05 -9.81
C SER A 102 -0.15 7.49 -9.75
N GLY A 103 1.01 7.80 -10.34
CA GLY A 103 1.63 9.13 -10.28
C GLY A 103 2.04 9.56 -8.86
N VAL A 104 2.28 8.59 -7.96
CA VAL A 104 2.72 8.86 -6.58
C VAL A 104 4.23 8.93 -6.54
N ILE A 105 4.76 9.98 -5.91
CA ILE A 105 6.18 10.17 -5.62
C ILE A 105 6.34 10.10 -4.11
N LEU A 106 7.25 9.26 -3.63
CA LEU A 106 7.46 9.14 -2.19
C LEU A 106 8.22 10.34 -1.64
N PRO A 107 8.04 10.68 -0.36
CA PRO A 107 8.83 11.74 0.25
C PRO A 107 10.33 11.44 0.23
N GLY A 108 11.13 12.49 0.07
CA GLY A 108 12.58 12.36 -0.09
C GLY A 108 13.04 12.05 -1.52
N GLU A 109 12.13 11.72 -2.43
CA GLU A 109 12.47 11.49 -3.84
C GLU A 109 12.49 12.79 -4.67
N PRO A 110 13.32 12.85 -5.73
CA PRO A 110 13.30 13.98 -6.65
C PRO A 110 11.90 14.25 -7.20
N GLY A 111 11.43 15.49 -7.07
CA GLY A 111 10.11 15.89 -7.54
C GLY A 111 8.98 15.69 -6.52
N PHE A 112 9.26 15.14 -5.34
CA PHE A 112 8.29 15.15 -4.25
C PHE A 112 7.91 16.58 -3.86
N VAL A 113 6.60 16.84 -3.81
CA VAL A 113 6.07 18.11 -3.32
C VAL A 113 5.26 17.81 -2.06
N PRO A 114 5.66 18.34 -0.89
CA PRO A 114 4.90 18.17 0.32
C PRO A 114 3.46 18.65 0.13
N PRO A 115 2.51 18.00 0.80
CA PRO A 115 1.12 18.44 0.75
C PRO A 115 1.01 19.82 1.42
N GLN A 116 0.39 20.79 0.75
CA GLN A 116 0.07 22.12 1.32
C GLN A 116 -1.25 22.08 2.08
#